data_AF-A0A075FXK9-F1
#
_entry.id   AF-A0A075FXK9-F1
#
_cell.length_a   1.000
_cell.length_b   1.000
_cell.length_c   1.000
_cell.angle_alpha   90.00
_cell.angle_beta   90.00
_cell.angle_gamma   90.00
#
_symmetry.space_group_name_H-M   'P 1'
#
loop_
_entity.id
_entity.type
_entity.pdbx_description
1 polymer ?
#
loop_
_entity_poly.entity_id
_entity_poly.type
_entity_poly.pdbx_seq_one_letter_code
_entity_poly.pdbx_strand_id
1 'polypeptide(L)'
;MRGLDYYSGIVFEAFDTTSDLGALVGGGRYDSLPKIFGRDDLGATGVAGGVERIILRLDAQGISCTTSNDTVSVLYVNDELKPRAIHFASVLRKYQGVTVSIDLTGKPLKNRWKCHQTQSFPLFLPLRNLLKKMLC
;
A
#
# COMPACT_ATOMS: atom_id res chain seq x y z
N MET A 1 25.00 -22.76 15.20
CA MET A 1 25.10 -21.49 14.45
C MET A 1 24.73 -21.79 13.01
N ARG A 2 23.59 -21.31 12.51
CA ARG A 2 23.12 -21.60 11.15
C ARG A 2 23.45 -20.39 10.27
N GLY A 3 24.18 -20.59 9.16
CA GLY A 3 24.41 -19.55 8.16
C GLY A 3 25.68 -18.70 8.31
N LEU A 4 26.58 -19.00 9.26
CA LEU A 4 27.83 -18.22 9.40
C LEU A 4 28.81 -18.48 8.24
N ASP A 5 28.86 -19.72 7.75
CA ASP A 5 29.81 -20.14 6.70
C ASP A 5 29.54 -19.46 5.34
N TYR A 6 28.39 -18.81 5.19
CA TYR A 6 28.01 -18.06 3.99
C TYR A 6 28.48 -16.59 4.02
N TYR A 7 28.70 -16.01 5.20
CA TYR A 7 29.14 -14.62 5.33
C TYR A 7 30.66 -14.49 5.22
N SER A 8 31.12 -13.47 4.50
CA SER A 8 32.54 -13.17 4.29
C SER A 8 33.05 -11.99 5.12
N GLY A 9 32.20 -11.40 5.97
CA GLY A 9 32.53 -10.21 6.74
C GLY A 9 31.54 -9.94 7.87
N ILE A 10 31.13 -8.68 8.02
CA ILE A 10 30.20 -8.26 9.08
C ILE A 10 28.89 -9.07 9.02
N VAL A 11 28.41 -9.48 10.20
CA VAL A 11 27.10 -10.09 10.41
C VAL A 11 26.38 -9.27 11.48
N PHE A 12 25.11 -8.99 11.26
CA PHE A 12 24.28 -8.23 12.18
C PHE A 12 22.87 -8.80 12.27
N GLU A 13 22.25 -8.60 13.43
CA GLU A 13 20.87 -8.96 13.70
C GLU A 13 20.20 -7.81 14.46
N ALA A 14 18.94 -7.54 14.15
CA ALA A 14 18.11 -6.56 14.83
C ALA A 14 17.05 -7.28 15.65
N PHE A 15 16.97 -6.91 16.92
CA PHE A 15 16.07 -7.49 17.90
C PHE A 15 15.12 -6.42 18.43
N ASP A 16 13.94 -6.84 18.85
CA ASP A 16 13.11 -6.01 19.74
C ASP A 16 13.55 -6.26 21.18
N THR A 17 13.95 -5.21 21.89
CA THR A 17 14.39 -5.29 23.29
C THR A 17 13.26 -5.66 24.26
N THR A 18 12.02 -5.63 23.81
CA THR A 18 10.82 -5.92 24.59
C THR A 18 10.22 -7.30 24.29
N SER A 19 10.89 -8.15 23.51
CA SER A 19 10.36 -9.45 23.08
C SER A 19 11.42 -10.54 22.95
N ASP A 20 11.05 -11.75 23.31
CA ASP A 20 11.87 -12.96 23.16
C ASP A 20 11.67 -13.66 21.80
N LEU A 21 11.04 -13.00 20.81
CA LEU A 21 10.80 -13.56 19.47
C LEU A 21 12.10 -13.79 18.66
N GLY A 22 13.24 -13.35 19.18
CA GLY A 22 14.54 -13.40 18.52
C GLY A 22 14.70 -12.32 17.47
N ALA A 23 15.65 -12.51 16.54
CA ALA A 23 15.94 -11.51 15.52
C ALA A 23 14.73 -11.30 14.60
N LEU A 24 14.33 -10.04 14.45
CA LEU A 24 13.31 -9.61 13.49
C LEU A 24 13.90 -9.52 12.08
N VAL A 25 15.14 -9.06 12.02
CA VAL A 25 15.89 -8.78 10.80
C VAL A 25 17.32 -9.26 11.01
N GLY A 26 17.91 -9.87 10.00
CA GLY A 26 19.30 -10.33 10.01
C GLY A 26 19.96 -10.10 8.67
N GLY A 27 21.28 -9.90 8.68
CA GLY A 27 22.01 -9.61 7.47
C GLY A 27 23.52 -9.63 7.68
N GLY A 28 24.23 -9.32 6.60
CA GLY A 28 25.67 -9.31 6.61
C GLY A 28 26.27 -9.20 5.23
N ARG A 29 27.61 -9.23 5.18
CA ARG A 29 28.41 -9.23 3.96
C ARG A 29 28.68 -10.65 3.47
N TYR A 30 28.40 -10.94 2.20
CA TYR A 30 28.46 -12.27 1.59
C TYR A 30 29.09 -12.24 0.18
N ASP A 31 30.38 -11.93 0.10
CA ASP A 31 31.09 -11.83 -1.18
C ASP A 31 31.23 -13.19 -1.89
N SER A 32 30.98 -14.31 -1.20
CA SER A 32 30.99 -15.65 -1.80
C SER A 32 29.86 -15.85 -2.82
N LEU A 33 28.73 -15.13 -2.71
CA LEU A 33 27.61 -15.31 -3.63
C LEU A 33 27.89 -14.74 -5.03
N PRO A 34 28.31 -13.47 -5.21
CA PRO A 34 28.67 -12.96 -6.53
C PRO A 34 29.73 -13.80 -7.26
N LYS A 35 30.70 -14.37 -6.51
CA LYS A 35 31.73 -15.26 -7.06
C LYS A 35 31.16 -16.49 -7.74
N ILE A 36 30.09 -17.09 -7.21
CA ILE A 36 29.39 -18.23 -7.83
C ILE A 36 28.80 -17.84 -9.20
N PHE A 37 28.50 -16.56 -9.40
CA PHE A 37 28.03 -16.00 -10.67
C PHE A 37 29.16 -15.40 -11.53
N GLY A 38 30.43 -15.69 -11.21
CA GLY A 38 31.59 -15.19 -11.96
C GLY A 38 31.90 -13.71 -11.75
N ARG A 39 31.43 -13.13 -10.64
CA ARG A 39 31.60 -11.70 -10.30
C ARG A 39 32.50 -11.51 -9.08
N ASP A 40 33.76 -11.86 -9.23
CA ASP A 40 34.78 -11.71 -8.18
C ASP A 40 35.14 -10.24 -7.90
N ASP A 41 34.74 -9.34 -8.80
CA ASP A 41 34.89 -7.89 -8.68
C ASP A 41 33.82 -7.24 -7.77
N LEU A 42 32.77 -7.98 -7.41
CA LEU A 42 31.65 -7.45 -6.63
C LEU A 42 31.67 -7.95 -5.19
N GLY A 43 31.64 -6.99 -4.25
CA GLY A 43 31.24 -7.25 -2.88
C GLY A 43 29.71 -7.22 -2.74
N ALA A 44 29.17 -7.98 -1.80
CA ALA A 44 27.73 -8.02 -1.55
C ALA A 44 27.41 -7.91 -0.06
N THR A 45 26.43 -7.06 0.26
CA THR A 45 25.86 -6.92 1.61
C THR A 45 24.35 -6.82 1.47
N GLY A 46 23.62 -7.42 2.40
CA GLY A 46 22.17 -7.37 2.39
C GLY A 46 21.55 -7.80 3.70
N VAL A 47 20.23 -7.74 3.73
CA VAL A 47 19.44 -7.94 4.91
C VAL A 47 18.11 -8.60 4.55
N ALA A 48 17.61 -9.46 5.42
CA ALA A 48 16.30 -10.07 5.31
C ALA A 48 15.59 -10.00 6.66
N GLY A 49 14.28 -9.74 6.63
CA GLY A 49 13.42 -9.70 7.81
C GLY A 49 12.17 -10.52 7.60
N GLY A 50 11.70 -11.18 8.66
CA GLY A 50 10.44 -11.92 8.63
C GLY A 50 9.27 -10.95 8.77
N VAL A 51 8.51 -10.74 7.69
CA VAL A 51 7.37 -9.82 7.68
C VAL A 51 6.35 -10.19 8.74
N GLU A 52 6.10 -11.48 8.93
CA GLU A 52 5.17 -12.01 9.93
C GLU A 52 5.62 -11.66 11.36
N ARG A 53 6.91 -11.75 11.65
CA ARG A 53 7.47 -11.40 12.97
C ARG A 53 7.34 -9.90 13.23
N ILE A 54 7.59 -9.09 12.20
CA ILE A 54 7.45 -7.63 12.29
C ILE A 54 5.99 -7.26 12.55
N ILE A 55 5.04 -7.85 11.82
CA ILE A 55 3.60 -7.64 12.03
C ILE A 55 3.18 -8.02 13.46
N LEU A 56 3.59 -9.19 13.94
CA LEU A 56 3.29 -9.63 15.31
C LEU A 56 3.80 -8.65 16.37
N ARG A 57 4.96 -8.01 16.13
CA ARG A 57 5.49 -6.97 17.02
C ARG A 57 4.70 -5.68 16.94
N LEU A 58 4.34 -5.23 15.74
CA LEU A 58 3.51 -4.05 15.55
C LEU A 58 2.16 -4.22 16.25
N ASP A 59 1.52 -5.38 16.08
CA ASP A 59 0.25 -5.72 16.74
C ASP A 59 0.40 -5.74 18.27
N ALA A 60 1.45 -6.38 18.80
CA ALA A 60 1.70 -6.43 20.24
C ALA A 60 2.00 -5.04 20.85
N GLN A 61 2.54 -4.11 20.07
CA GLN A 61 2.77 -2.72 20.46
C GLN A 61 1.53 -1.83 20.25
N GLY A 62 0.43 -2.38 19.70
CA GLY A 62 -0.78 -1.63 19.36
C GLY A 62 -0.58 -0.64 18.20
N ILE A 63 0.48 -0.80 17.40
CA ILE A 63 0.76 0.05 16.25
C ILE A 63 -0.10 -0.44 15.08
N SER A 64 -1.16 0.31 14.79
CA SER A 64 -1.96 0.08 13.59
C SER A 64 -1.56 1.05 12.48
N CYS A 65 -1.27 0.52 11.29
CA CYS A 65 -1.20 1.34 10.08
C CYS A 65 -2.64 1.60 9.60
N THR A 66 -3.29 2.62 10.15
CA THR A 66 -4.56 3.10 9.60
C THR A 66 -4.29 3.83 8.29
N THR A 67 -4.52 3.16 7.17
CA THR A 67 -4.74 3.88 5.90
C THR A 67 -6.03 4.66 6.05
N SER A 68 -6.00 5.98 5.87
CA SER A 68 -7.22 6.79 5.83
C SER A 68 -8.14 6.23 4.75
N ASN A 69 -9.27 5.67 5.16
CA ASN A 69 -10.27 5.06 4.27
C ASN A 69 -11.16 6.11 3.58
N ASP A 70 -10.66 7.34 3.43
CA ASP A 70 -11.36 8.44 2.78
C ASP A 70 -11.29 8.28 1.26
N THR A 71 -11.86 7.18 0.78
CA THR A 71 -11.96 6.89 -0.65
C THR A 71 -13.27 7.47 -1.20
N VAL A 72 -13.17 8.54 -1.96
CA VAL A 72 -14.32 9.13 -2.64
C VAL A 72 -14.77 8.22 -3.78
N SER A 73 -16.02 7.77 -3.73
CA SER A 73 -16.60 6.94 -4.78
C SER A 73 -17.40 7.79 -5.76
N VAL A 74 -17.05 7.74 -7.06
CA VAL A 74 -17.75 8.42 -8.15
C VAL A 74 -18.65 7.43 -8.87
N LEU A 75 -19.96 7.72 -8.85
CA LEU A 75 -21.00 6.91 -9.50
C LEU A 75 -21.64 7.68 -10.65
N TYR A 76 -22.05 6.96 -11.70
CA TYR A 76 -22.77 7.53 -12.85
C TYR A 76 -24.00 6.69 -13.20
N VAL A 77 -25.08 7.35 -13.62
CA VAL A 77 -26.38 6.71 -13.80
C VAL A 77 -26.50 6.02 -15.16
N ASN A 78 -26.00 6.64 -16.23
CA ASN A 78 -26.04 6.16 -17.60
C ASN A 78 -24.67 6.27 -18.30
N ASP A 79 -24.47 5.50 -19.37
CA ASP A 79 -23.18 5.47 -20.08
C ASP A 79 -22.82 6.80 -20.76
N GLU A 80 -23.80 7.64 -21.06
CA GLU A 80 -23.58 9.01 -21.56
C GLU A 80 -22.79 9.88 -20.56
N LEU A 81 -22.97 9.66 -19.26
CA LEU A 81 -22.27 10.39 -18.21
C LEU A 81 -20.91 9.76 -17.84
N LYS A 82 -20.60 8.58 -18.37
CA LYS A 82 -19.34 7.87 -18.09
C LYS A 82 -18.09 8.71 -18.41
N PRO A 83 -17.97 9.39 -19.57
CA PRO A 83 -16.80 10.24 -19.85
C PRO A 83 -16.64 11.39 -18.85
N ARG A 84 -17.76 12.00 -18.43
CA ARG A 84 -17.76 13.07 -17.42
C ARG A 84 -17.37 12.57 -16.04
N ALA A 85 -17.84 11.39 -15.64
CA ALA A 85 -17.49 10.76 -14.38
C ALA A 85 -15.99 10.41 -14.31
N ILE A 86 -15.43 9.88 -15.40
CA ILE A 86 -13.99 9.61 -15.52
C ILE A 86 -13.18 10.91 -15.42
N HIS A 87 -13.59 11.95 -16.13
CA HIS A 87 -12.94 13.26 -16.07
C HIS A 87 -12.97 13.84 -14.65
N PHE A 88 -14.12 13.79 -13.98
CA PHE A 88 -14.28 14.27 -12.62
C PHE A 88 -13.42 13.48 -11.62
N ALA A 89 -13.39 12.14 -11.73
CA ALA A 89 -12.51 11.31 -10.92
C ALA A 89 -11.03 11.64 -11.15
N SER A 90 -10.64 11.94 -12.39
CA SER A 90 -9.27 12.38 -12.71
C SER A 90 -8.94 13.73 -12.11
N VAL A 91 -9.88 14.68 -12.07
CA VAL A 91 -9.69 15.99 -11.43
C VAL A 91 -9.53 15.82 -9.93
N LEU A 92 -10.40 15.02 -9.29
CA LEU A 92 -10.31 14.75 -7.86
C LEU A 92 -8.97 14.10 -7.45
N ARG A 93 -8.43 13.20 -8.28
CA ARG A 93 -7.11 12.57 -8.05
C ARG A 93 -5.93 13.54 -8.10
N LYS A 94 -6.08 14.73 -8.68
CA LYS A 94 -5.01 15.75 -8.69
C LYS A 94 -4.82 16.41 -7.32
N TYR A 95 -5.83 16.33 -6.44
CA TYR A 95 -5.73 16.85 -5.08
C TYR A 95 -5.00 15.84 -4.19
N GLN A 96 -4.02 16.31 -3.41
CA GLN A 96 -3.24 15.45 -2.53
C GLN A 96 -4.14 14.80 -1.46
N GLY A 97 -3.91 13.50 -1.21
CA GLY A 97 -4.62 12.75 -0.18
C GLY A 97 -6.02 12.26 -0.55
N VAL A 98 -6.51 12.53 -1.77
CA VAL A 98 -7.83 12.07 -2.20
C VAL A 98 -7.72 10.77 -3.00
N THR A 99 -8.13 9.65 -2.39
CA THR A 99 -8.29 8.38 -3.09
C THR A 99 -9.64 8.36 -3.79
N VAL A 100 -9.69 8.08 -5.09
CA VAL A 100 -10.94 8.11 -5.87
C VAL A 100 -11.21 6.80 -6.58
N SER A 101 -12.35 6.18 -6.26
CA SER A 101 -12.83 4.95 -6.89
C SER A 101 -13.96 5.24 -7.87
N ILE A 102 -13.97 4.55 -9.01
CA ILE A 102 -15.04 4.61 -10.02
C ILE A 102 -15.33 3.21 -10.53
N ASP A 103 -16.60 2.79 -10.51
CA ASP A 103 -17.03 1.51 -11.06
C ASP A 103 -17.38 1.64 -12.55
N LEU A 104 -16.64 0.93 -13.40
CA LEU A 104 -16.80 0.91 -14.85
C LEU A 104 -17.53 -0.35 -15.37
N THR A 105 -17.95 -1.27 -14.48
CA THR A 105 -18.42 -2.62 -14.84
C THR A 105 -19.83 -2.68 -15.42
N GLY A 106 -20.50 -1.54 -15.68
CA GLY A 106 -21.81 -1.48 -16.35
C GLY A 106 -22.96 -2.13 -15.57
N LYS A 107 -22.72 -2.59 -14.34
CA LYS A 107 -23.73 -3.23 -13.48
C LYS A 107 -24.88 -2.25 -13.18
N PRO A 108 -26.11 -2.74 -12.92
CA PRO A 108 -27.21 -1.88 -12.51
C PRO A 108 -26.83 -1.10 -11.24
N LEU A 109 -27.24 0.17 -11.17
CA LEU A 109 -26.83 1.13 -10.13
C LEU A 109 -26.99 0.58 -8.70
N LYS A 110 -28.03 -0.23 -8.45
CA LYS A 110 -28.30 -0.88 -7.16
C LYS A 110 -27.17 -1.81 -6.70
N ASN A 111 -26.52 -2.50 -7.64
CA ASN A 111 -25.41 -3.40 -7.34
C ASN A 111 -24.11 -2.60 -7.13
N ARG A 112 -23.91 -1.53 -7.90
CA ARG A 112 -22.77 -0.61 -7.73
C ARG A 112 -22.81 0.07 -6.36
N TRP A 113 -24.00 0.51 -5.95
CA TRP A 113 -24.22 1.10 -4.64
C TRP A 113 -23.79 0.17 -3.51
N LYS A 114 -24.22 -1.11 -3.52
CA LYS A 114 -23.83 -2.08 -2.48
C LYS A 114 -22.32 -2.22 -2.33
N CYS A 115 -21.57 -2.24 -3.44
CA CYS A 115 -20.11 -2.32 -3.41
C CYS A 115 -19.46 -1.06 -2.83
N HIS A 116 -20.01 0.13 -3.12
CA HIS A 116 -19.49 1.40 -2.65
C HIS A 116 -20.04 1.86 -1.30
N GLN A 117 -21.06 1.20 -0.74
CA GLN A 117 -21.53 1.44 0.63
C GLN A 117 -20.56 0.91 1.69
N THR A 118 -19.73 -0.07 1.32
CA THR A 118 -18.73 -0.67 2.19
C THR A 118 -17.46 0.18 2.30
N GLN A 119 -17.28 1.17 1.42
CA GLN A 119 -16.14 2.09 1.39
C GLN A 119 -16.69 3.52 1.56
N SER A 120 -16.26 4.21 2.61
CA SER A 120 -16.91 5.44 3.11
C SER A 120 -17.18 6.53 2.04
N PHE A 121 -18.32 7.21 2.20
CA PHE A 121 -18.81 8.42 1.51
C PHE A 121 -19.09 8.36 -0.01
N PRO A 122 -20.30 7.91 -0.43
CA PRO A 122 -20.74 8.06 -1.82
C PRO A 122 -21.16 9.52 -2.08
N LEU A 123 -20.33 10.28 -2.79
CA LEU A 123 -20.70 11.62 -3.25
C LEU A 123 -21.57 11.50 -4.50
N PHE A 124 -22.89 11.54 -4.32
CA PHE A 124 -23.84 11.59 -5.44
C PHE A 124 -23.89 13.01 -5.99
N LEU A 125 -23.19 13.28 -7.09
CA LEU A 125 -23.19 14.58 -7.73
C LEU A 125 -24.17 14.61 -8.91
N PRO A 126 -25.41 15.10 -8.72
CA PRO A 126 -26.14 15.66 -9.85
C PRO A 126 -25.35 16.87 -10.35
N LEU A 127 -24.69 16.71 -11.50
CA LEU A 127 -23.74 17.64 -12.14
C LEU A 127 -24.25 19.08 -12.41
N ARG A 128 -25.45 19.46 -11.94
CA ARG A 128 -26.01 20.81 -12.15
C ARG A 128 -25.58 21.86 -11.12
N ASN A 129 -25.14 21.50 -9.90
CA ASN A 129 -25.04 22.49 -8.80
C ASN A 129 -23.67 22.66 -8.12
N LEU A 130 -22.60 21.95 -8.51
CA LEU A 130 -21.34 21.99 -7.72
C LEU A 130 -20.39 23.16 -8.04
N LEU A 131 -20.51 23.81 -9.20
CA LEU A 131 -19.67 24.97 -9.55
C LEU A 131 -19.87 26.17 -8.60
N LYS A 132 -20.97 26.23 -7.84
CA LYS A 132 -21.22 27.30 -6.86
C LYS A 132 -20.65 27.04 -5.47
N LYS A 133 -20.26 25.82 -5.12
CA LYS A 133 -19.85 25.47 -3.73
C LYS A 133 -18.36 25.26 -3.53
N MET A 134 -17.57 25.16 -4.59
CA MET A 134 -16.09 25.12 -4.51
C MET A 134 -15.44 26.51 -4.70
N LEU A 135 -16.23 27.56 -4.88
CA LEU A 135 -15.78 28.96 -5.05
C LEU A 135 -16.26 29.89 -3.91
N CYS A 136 -16.78 29.34 -2.82
CA CYS A 136 -17.05 30.06 -1.58
C CYS A 136 -16.32 29.39 -0.41
#